data_AF-A0A1B6LSZ6-F1
#
_entry.id   AF-A0A1B6LSZ6-F1
#
_cell.length_a   1.000
_cell.length_b   1.000
_cell.length_c   1.000
_cell.angle_alpha   90.00
_cell.angle_beta   90.00
_cell.angle_gamma   90.00
#
_symmetry.space_group_name_H-M   'P 1'
#
loop_
_entity.id
_entity.type
_entity.pdbx_description
1 polymer ?
#
loop_
_entity_poly.entity_id
_entity_poly.type
_entity_poly.pdbx_seq_one_letter_code
_entity_poly.pdbx_strand_id
1 'polypeptide(L)'
;RESQPAAVCYMGCDECQFSGILIRMAVEPPNKKPRLTWDKISKEGLDLDYTRNFLSKKEADALFDWFEKTVEYFSGGLAQVKVFGKWHNIPRKQVSYGEQGLSYKFSGNTVPALPWPDQLAELRDRLNEVTSNHFNFALVNRYKDGNDYMGYHKDDEADLESFAPIASISLGQTRDFVFQHADARRSGPG
;
A
#
# COMPACT_ATOMS: atom_id res chain seq x y z
N ARG A 1 -2.38 24.74 -6.87
CA ARG A 1 -3.29 23.57 -6.80
C ARG A 1 -2.37 22.39 -6.54
N GLU A 2 -2.12 22.10 -5.26
CA GLU A 2 -1.30 20.97 -4.86
C GLU A 2 -2.19 19.73 -4.95
N SER A 3 -1.83 18.79 -5.80
CA SER A 3 -2.43 17.45 -5.88
C SER A 3 -1.92 16.61 -4.72
N GLN A 4 -2.81 16.07 -3.90
CA GLN A 4 -2.44 15.23 -2.75
C GLN A 4 -3.32 13.95 -2.71
N PRO A 5 -3.05 12.99 -1.82
CA PRO A 5 -2.14 11.90 -2.14
C PRO A 5 -2.87 10.65 -2.64
N ALA A 6 -2.25 9.96 -3.59
CA ALA A 6 -2.56 8.56 -3.84
C ALA A 6 -1.42 7.70 -3.28
N ALA A 7 -1.77 6.72 -2.43
CA ALA A 7 -0.82 5.91 -1.67
C ALA A 7 -0.48 4.60 -2.40
N VAL A 8 0.79 4.19 -2.37
CA VAL A 8 1.23 2.83 -2.74
C VAL A 8 1.53 2.00 -1.49
N CYS A 9 0.68 1.02 -1.19
CA CYS A 9 0.85 0.09 -0.07
C CYS A 9 1.62 -1.16 -0.51
N TYR A 10 2.87 -1.31 -0.05
CA TYR A 10 3.70 -2.49 -0.33
C TYR A 10 3.55 -3.55 0.77
N MET A 11 3.49 -4.82 0.39
CA MET A 11 3.59 -5.98 1.30
C MET A 11 4.70 -6.94 0.86
N GLY A 12 5.57 -7.37 1.79
CA GLY A 12 6.70 -8.27 1.50
C GLY A 12 6.98 -9.26 2.64
N CYS A 13 7.29 -10.52 2.30
CA CYS A 13 7.71 -11.63 3.18
C CYS A 13 8.42 -12.73 2.35
N ASP A 14 9.32 -13.52 2.93
CA ASP A 14 10.19 -14.47 2.22
C ASP A 14 9.51 -15.75 1.67
N GLU A 15 10.10 -16.25 0.57
CA GLU A 15 9.84 -17.48 -0.20
C GLU A 15 8.48 -17.70 -0.92
N CYS A 16 8.62 -18.22 -2.14
CA CYS A 16 7.61 -18.73 -3.07
C CYS A 16 6.56 -17.75 -3.66
N GLN A 17 6.90 -17.26 -4.85
CA GLN A 17 6.01 -16.94 -6.00
C GLN A 17 4.62 -16.36 -5.68
N PHE A 18 4.45 -15.04 -5.75
CA PHE A 18 3.40 -14.41 -6.56
C PHE A 18 3.72 -12.91 -6.78
N SER A 19 2.98 -12.27 -7.68
CA SER A 19 3.42 -11.07 -8.41
C SER A 19 2.41 -9.93 -8.37
N GLY A 20 2.75 -8.87 -7.63
CA GLY A 20 2.23 -7.51 -7.78
C GLY A 20 0.72 -7.38 -7.88
N ILE A 21 0.06 -7.23 -6.73
CA ILE A 21 -1.30 -6.64 -6.66
C ILE A 21 -1.26 -5.25 -7.35
N LEU A 22 -2.37 -4.83 -7.93
CA LEU A 22 -2.74 -3.42 -8.00
C LEU A 22 -4.23 -3.34 -7.67
N ILE A 23 -4.58 -2.51 -6.69
CA ILE A 23 -5.96 -2.06 -6.43
C ILE A 23 -6.16 -0.76 -7.20
N ARG A 24 -7.25 -0.65 -7.96
CA ARG A 24 -7.57 0.54 -8.75
C ARG A 24 -9.07 0.85 -8.67
N MET A 25 -9.42 2.13 -8.81
CA MET A 25 -10.79 2.59 -9.06
C MET A 25 -10.86 3.28 -10.46
N ALA A 26 -10.76 2.48 -11.56
CA ALA A 26 -10.90 2.82 -12.99
C ALA A 26 -9.97 3.95 -13.56
N VAL A 27 -9.99 4.42 -14.83
CA VAL A 27 -10.57 3.97 -16.14
C VAL A 27 -9.47 3.95 -17.25
N GLU A 28 -9.50 3.04 -18.23
CA GLU A 28 -8.57 2.99 -19.40
C GLU A 28 -8.71 4.20 -20.38
N PRO A 29 -7.79 4.50 -21.36
CA PRO A 29 -6.97 3.60 -22.22
C PRO A 29 -5.54 4.15 -22.62
N PRO A 30 -4.90 3.87 -23.80
CA PRO A 30 -4.11 2.65 -24.10
C PRO A 30 -2.69 2.87 -24.71
N ASN A 31 -1.67 2.04 -24.39
CA ASN A 31 -0.77 1.39 -25.38
C ASN A 31 0.37 0.48 -24.83
N LYS A 32 0.70 -0.57 -25.61
CA LYS A 32 2.04 -1.21 -25.80
C LYS A 32 2.92 -1.60 -24.59
N LYS A 33 2.37 -2.25 -23.57
CA LYS A 33 3.08 -3.21 -22.68
C LYS A 33 2.26 -4.53 -22.64
N PRO A 34 2.78 -5.68 -22.15
CA PRO A 34 2.00 -6.92 -22.09
C PRO A 34 0.62 -6.66 -21.46
N ARG A 35 -0.45 -7.20 -22.07
CA ARG A 35 -1.84 -6.96 -21.64
C ARG A 35 -1.99 -7.39 -20.18
N LEU A 36 -2.05 -6.42 -19.28
CA LEU A 36 -2.52 -6.62 -17.92
C LEU A 36 -3.97 -7.07 -18.01
N THR A 37 -4.29 -8.18 -17.33
CA THR A 37 -5.66 -8.69 -17.25
C THR A 37 -6.25 -8.21 -15.94
N TRP A 38 -7.29 -7.40 -16.03
CA TRP A 38 -7.99 -6.84 -14.88
C TRP A 38 -9.21 -7.68 -14.55
N ASP A 39 -9.24 -8.24 -13.34
CA ASP A 39 -10.41 -8.83 -12.71
C ASP A 39 -11.14 -7.69 -11.95
N LYS A 40 -12.45 -7.54 -12.16
CA LYS A 40 -13.28 -6.53 -11.45
C LYS A 40 -13.96 -7.17 -10.24
N ILE A 41 -13.79 -6.59 -9.05
CA ILE A 41 -14.46 -7.03 -7.83
C ILE A 41 -15.26 -5.86 -7.25
N SER A 42 -16.58 -5.94 -7.38
CA SER A 42 -17.50 -4.90 -6.91
C SER A 42 -18.57 -5.50 -5.99
N LYS A 43 -18.90 -4.80 -4.89
CA LYS A 43 -19.99 -5.09 -3.95
C LYS A 43 -20.56 -3.75 -3.43
N GLU A 44 -21.58 -3.81 -2.58
CA GLU A 44 -22.04 -2.62 -1.86
C GLU A 44 -20.87 -1.96 -1.10
N GLY A 45 -20.67 -0.65 -1.32
CA GLY A 45 -19.59 0.13 -0.71
C GLY A 45 -18.16 -0.27 -1.13
N LEU A 46 -17.99 -1.15 -2.12
CA LEU A 46 -16.69 -1.69 -2.53
C LEU A 46 -16.57 -1.72 -4.05
N ASP A 47 -15.58 -1.02 -4.60
CA ASP A 47 -15.22 -1.14 -6.01
C ASP A 47 -13.71 -1.21 -6.17
N LEU A 48 -13.20 -2.31 -6.75
CA LEU A 48 -11.78 -2.47 -7.06
C LEU A 48 -11.55 -3.20 -8.38
N ASP A 49 -10.57 -2.73 -9.14
CA ASP A 49 -9.92 -3.51 -10.20
C ASP A 49 -8.68 -4.20 -9.59
N TYR A 50 -8.46 -5.46 -9.95
CA TYR A 50 -7.36 -6.31 -9.49
C TYR A 50 -6.61 -6.87 -10.70
N THR A 51 -5.27 -6.86 -10.68
CA THR A 51 -4.47 -7.60 -11.66
C THR A 51 -3.42 -8.47 -10.96
N ARG A 52 -3.06 -9.56 -11.63
CA ARG A 52 -1.91 -10.42 -11.28
C ARG A 52 -0.81 -10.14 -12.29
N ASN A 53 0.45 -10.24 -11.86
CA ASN A 53 1.61 -9.98 -12.69
C ASN A 53 1.71 -8.51 -13.18
N PHE A 54 1.32 -7.53 -12.35
CA PHE A 54 1.61 -6.12 -12.65
C PHE A 54 3.11 -5.89 -12.91
N LEU A 55 3.92 -6.59 -12.11
CA LEU A 55 5.34 -6.85 -12.34
C LEU A 55 5.51 -8.29 -12.84
N SER A 56 6.41 -8.51 -13.80
CA SER A 56 6.92 -9.85 -14.10
C SER A 56 7.64 -10.43 -12.87
N LYS A 57 7.78 -11.76 -12.80
CA LYS A 57 8.47 -12.41 -11.68
C LYS A 57 9.86 -11.82 -11.44
N LYS A 58 10.63 -11.55 -12.50
CA LYS A 58 11.98 -10.98 -12.40
C LYS A 58 12.00 -9.57 -11.82
N GLU A 59 11.05 -8.72 -12.22
CA GLU A 59 10.91 -7.36 -11.65
C GLU A 59 10.47 -7.42 -10.18
N ALA A 60 9.51 -8.30 -9.85
CA ALA A 60 9.03 -8.49 -8.48
C ALA A 60 10.11 -9.05 -7.55
N ASP A 61 10.86 -10.06 -7.98
CA ASP A 61 11.99 -10.65 -7.23
C ASP A 61 13.06 -9.59 -6.97
N ALA A 62 13.46 -8.81 -7.99
CA ALA A 62 14.50 -7.79 -7.88
C ALA A 62 14.11 -6.63 -6.96
N LEU A 63 12.84 -6.20 -7.01
CA LEU A 63 12.32 -5.16 -6.12
C LEU A 63 12.20 -5.66 -4.67
N PHE A 64 11.77 -6.91 -4.48
CA PHE A 64 11.74 -7.55 -3.17
C PHE A 64 13.14 -7.66 -2.56
N ASP A 65 14.11 -8.15 -3.33
CA ASP A 65 15.52 -8.21 -2.94
C ASP A 65 16.07 -6.85 -2.49
N TRP A 66 15.70 -5.78 -3.21
CA TRP A 66 16.10 -4.42 -2.85
C TRP A 66 15.45 -3.93 -1.54
N PHE A 67 14.16 -4.22 -1.33
CA PHE A 67 13.48 -3.95 -0.06
C PHE A 67 14.15 -4.65 1.14
N GLU A 68 14.58 -5.91 0.97
CA GLU A 68 15.21 -6.68 2.04
C GLU A 68 16.68 -6.29 2.30
N LYS A 69 17.40 -5.85 1.26
CA LYS A 69 18.85 -5.55 1.34
C LYS A 69 19.18 -4.09 1.59
N THR A 70 18.28 -3.16 1.29
CA THR A 70 18.62 -1.71 1.23
C THR A 70 17.66 -0.81 2.01
N VAL A 71 16.41 -1.23 2.23
CA VAL A 71 15.43 -0.35 2.89
C VAL A 71 15.55 -0.38 4.42
N GLU A 72 15.91 0.78 4.98
CA GLU A 72 15.84 1.02 6.42
C GLU A 72 14.40 1.34 6.83
N TYR A 73 13.85 0.48 7.70
CA TYR A 73 12.50 0.65 8.24
C TYR A 73 12.52 1.48 9.52
N PHE A 74 11.43 2.21 9.77
CA PHE A 74 11.28 3.03 10.97
C PHE A 74 11.37 2.20 12.25
N SER A 75 11.89 2.85 13.29
CA SER A 75 12.12 2.28 14.61
C SER A 75 11.82 3.31 15.71
N GLY A 76 11.86 2.88 16.98
CA GLY A 76 11.53 3.75 18.11
C GLY A 76 10.09 4.29 18.01
N GLY A 77 9.90 5.57 18.32
CA GLY A 77 8.57 6.21 18.30
C GLY A 77 7.88 6.22 16.93
N LEU A 78 8.62 6.12 15.82
CA LEU A 78 8.04 6.03 14.46
C LEU A 78 7.46 4.63 14.16
N ALA A 79 7.80 3.61 14.95
CA ALA A 79 7.25 2.26 14.86
C ALA A 79 6.13 2.01 15.90
N GLN A 80 5.45 3.06 16.34
CA GLN A 80 4.41 3.01 17.38
C GLN A 80 3.11 3.69 16.96
N VAL A 81 2.00 3.24 17.55
CA VAL A 81 0.63 3.75 17.34
C VAL A 81 -0.10 3.89 18.66
N LYS A 82 -1.06 4.81 18.73
CA LYS A 82 -1.80 5.15 19.96
C LYS A 82 -3.19 4.51 19.96
N VAL A 83 -3.30 3.32 20.53
CA VAL A 83 -4.55 2.55 20.63
C VAL A 83 -5.14 2.72 22.03
N PHE A 84 -6.42 3.10 22.13
CA PHE A 84 -7.12 3.41 23.41
C PHE A 84 -6.30 4.30 24.37
N GLY A 85 -5.63 5.31 23.81
CA GLY A 85 -4.81 6.26 24.57
C GLY A 85 -3.40 5.79 24.94
N LYS A 86 -3.07 4.52 24.73
CA LYS A 86 -1.76 3.91 25.06
C LYS A 86 -0.91 3.71 23.81
N TRP A 87 0.41 3.80 23.96
CA TRP A 87 1.35 3.52 22.87
C TRP A 87 1.63 2.02 22.75
N HIS A 88 1.57 1.51 21.53
CA HIS A 88 1.84 0.12 21.19
C HIS A 88 2.79 0.06 19.99
N ASN A 89 3.73 -0.90 19.99
CA ASN A 89 4.55 -1.18 18.82
C ASN A 89 3.67 -1.74 17.69
N ILE A 90 3.95 -1.33 16.46
CA ILE A 90 3.26 -1.81 15.26
C ILE A 90 3.73 -3.27 14.99
N PRO A 91 2.83 -4.26 14.82
CA PRO A 91 3.19 -5.67 14.58
C PRO A 91 3.53 -5.93 13.09
N ARG A 92 4.43 -5.10 12.56
CA ARG A 92 5.03 -5.11 11.20
C ARG A 92 6.02 -3.94 11.12
N LYS A 93 7.00 -4.02 10.22
CA LYS A 93 7.89 -2.89 9.92
C LYS A 93 7.23 -1.95 8.92
N GLN A 94 7.47 -0.64 9.05
CA GLN A 94 6.95 0.36 8.11
C GLN A 94 8.04 1.36 7.68
N VAL A 95 7.94 1.87 6.46
CA VAL A 95 8.64 3.08 5.98
C VAL A 95 7.76 3.82 5.00
N SER A 96 7.90 5.14 4.88
CA SER A 96 7.15 5.97 3.94
C SER A 96 8.05 6.77 3.02
N TYR A 97 7.64 6.87 1.75
CA TYR A 97 8.32 7.62 0.70
C TYR A 97 7.34 8.59 0.03
N GLY A 98 7.82 9.70 -0.52
CA GLY A 98 6.94 10.68 -1.14
C GLY A 98 7.64 11.94 -1.65
N GLU A 99 6.81 12.88 -2.13
CA GLU A 99 7.26 14.25 -2.45
C GLU A 99 7.78 14.99 -1.21
N GLN A 100 8.65 15.98 -1.46
CA GLN A 100 9.31 16.73 -0.40
C GLN A 100 8.30 17.49 0.47
N GLY A 101 8.37 17.28 1.78
CA GLY A 101 7.51 17.94 2.77
C GLY A 101 6.23 17.17 3.11
N LEU A 102 5.93 16.05 2.44
CA LEU A 102 4.80 15.19 2.83
C LEU A 102 5.07 14.46 4.15
N SER A 103 4.01 14.20 4.89
CA SER A 103 4.01 13.35 6.08
C SER A 103 2.67 12.64 6.20
N TYR A 104 2.68 11.45 6.78
CA TYR A 104 1.50 10.62 6.97
C TYR A 104 1.14 10.56 8.45
N LYS A 105 -0.12 10.88 8.78
CA LYS A 105 -0.64 10.87 10.15
C LYS A 105 -1.45 9.60 10.38
N PHE A 106 -1.00 8.75 11.28
CA PHE A 106 -1.70 7.51 11.62
C PHE A 106 -1.75 7.29 13.13
N SER A 107 -2.96 7.11 13.66
CA SER A 107 -3.21 6.70 15.05
C SER A 107 -2.37 7.48 16.09
N GLY A 108 -2.37 8.81 15.98
CA GLY A 108 -1.64 9.71 16.88
C GLY A 108 -0.13 9.85 16.63
N ASN A 109 0.42 9.16 15.63
CA ASN A 109 1.78 9.34 15.13
C ASN A 109 1.79 10.22 13.87
N THR A 110 2.92 10.85 13.57
CA THR A 110 3.14 11.61 12.31
C THR A 110 4.50 11.23 11.77
N VAL A 111 4.50 10.62 10.59
CA VAL A 111 5.63 9.91 10.03
C VAL A 111 6.07 10.62 8.73
N PRO A 112 7.35 11.00 8.58
CA PRO A 112 7.80 11.76 7.42
C PRO A 112 7.83 10.89 6.15
N ALA A 113 7.51 11.48 5.01
CA ALA A 113 7.84 10.88 3.72
C ALA A 113 9.34 11.07 3.44
N LEU A 114 10.07 9.98 3.23
CA LEU A 114 11.45 10.02 2.74
C LEU A 114 11.47 10.31 1.23
N PRO A 115 12.56 10.90 0.69
CA PRO A 115 12.71 11.07 -0.76
C PRO A 115 12.58 9.74 -1.51
N TRP A 116 11.90 9.75 -2.65
CA TRP A 116 11.73 8.58 -3.51
C TRP A 116 13.09 7.97 -3.94
N PRO A 117 13.37 6.70 -3.65
CA PRO A 117 14.46 5.95 -4.29
C PRO A 117 14.05 5.52 -5.70
N ASP A 118 15.03 5.40 -6.61
CA ASP A 118 14.80 5.13 -8.04
C ASP A 118 13.88 3.93 -8.31
N GLN A 119 14.03 2.84 -7.54
CA GLN A 119 13.22 1.62 -7.66
C GLN A 119 11.72 1.87 -7.40
N LEU A 120 11.40 2.81 -6.49
CA LEU A 120 10.02 3.18 -6.18
C LEU A 120 9.52 4.32 -7.06
N ALA A 121 10.40 5.21 -7.53
CA ALA A 121 10.06 6.21 -8.52
C ALA A 121 9.64 5.57 -9.86
N GLU A 122 10.40 4.59 -10.36
CA GLU A 122 10.05 3.84 -11.58
C GLU A 122 8.69 3.15 -11.44
N LEU A 123 8.42 2.56 -10.27
CA LEU A 123 7.18 1.85 -10.01
C LEU A 123 5.97 2.79 -9.86
N ARG A 124 6.15 3.91 -9.13
CA ARG A 124 5.19 5.02 -9.06
C ARG A 124 4.85 5.54 -10.45
N ASP A 125 5.84 5.74 -11.31
CA ASP A 125 5.62 6.31 -12.65
C ASP A 125 4.91 5.30 -13.58
N ARG A 126 5.19 4.00 -13.45
CA ARG A 126 4.43 2.93 -14.11
C ARG A 126 2.98 2.85 -13.61
N LEU A 127 2.73 3.08 -12.32
CA LEU A 127 1.38 3.17 -11.76
C LEU A 127 0.64 4.41 -12.27
N ASN A 128 1.32 5.55 -12.34
CA ASN A 128 0.79 6.79 -12.92
C ASN A 128 0.36 6.56 -14.38
N GLU A 129 1.24 5.99 -15.21
CA GLU A 129 0.99 5.65 -16.61
C GLU A 129 -0.22 4.71 -16.78
N VAL A 130 -0.25 3.58 -16.06
CA VAL A 130 -1.27 2.53 -16.26
C VAL A 130 -2.64 2.93 -15.70
N THR A 131 -2.68 3.70 -14.60
CA THR A 131 -3.94 4.07 -13.96
C THR A 131 -4.49 5.43 -14.39
N SER A 132 -3.65 6.30 -14.99
CA SER A 132 -3.91 7.72 -15.24
C SER A 132 -4.12 8.57 -13.96
N ASN A 133 -3.40 8.24 -12.89
CA ASN A 133 -3.39 8.98 -11.62
C ASN A 133 -2.02 9.58 -11.30
N HIS A 134 -1.92 10.32 -10.19
CA HIS A 134 -0.66 10.84 -9.65
C HIS A 134 -0.44 10.35 -8.21
N PHE A 135 0.27 9.23 -8.07
CA PHE A 135 0.79 8.73 -6.80
C PHE A 135 1.99 9.58 -6.38
N ASN A 136 1.89 10.26 -5.24
CA ASN A 136 2.97 11.07 -4.68
C ASN A 136 3.41 10.63 -3.28
N PHE A 137 2.81 9.55 -2.76
CA PHE A 137 3.16 8.96 -1.47
C PHE A 137 3.13 7.41 -1.55
N ALA A 138 3.95 6.75 -0.73
CA ALA A 138 3.93 5.31 -0.53
C ALA A 138 4.13 4.96 0.95
N LEU A 139 3.37 3.97 1.42
CA LEU A 139 3.53 3.35 2.73
C LEU A 139 3.93 1.89 2.54
N VAL A 140 5.19 1.58 2.83
CA VAL A 140 5.72 0.23 2.78
C VAL A 140 5.39 -0.48 4.08
N ASN A 141 4.79 -1.67 4.01
CA ASN A 141 4.53 -2.55 5.14
C ASN A 141 5.29 -3.87 4.95
N ARG A 142 6.38 -4.08 5.68
CA ARG A 142 7.10 -5.35 5.67
C ARG A 142 6.60 -6.23 6.82
N TYR A 143 6.08 -7.39 6.47
CA TYR A 143 5.57 -8.38 7.40
C TYR A 143 6.56 -9.54 7.47
N LYS A 144 7.27 -9.69 8.60
CA LYS A 144 8.36 -10.68 8.76
C LYS A 144 7.91 -12.12 8.50
N ASP A 145 6.74 -12.48 9.00
CA ASP A 145 6.13 -13.81 8.88
C ASP A 145 4.62 -13.69 9.13
N GLY A 146 3.92 -14.82 9.25
CA GLY A 146 2.47 -14.88 9.47
C GLY A 146 1.97 -14.33 10.82
N ASN A 147 2.85 -14.02 11.78
CA ASN A 147 2.48 -13.40 13.06
C ASN A 147 2.41 -11.86 12.97
N ASP A 148 3.02 -11.25 11.95
CA ASP A 148 2.87 -9.83 11.66
C ASP A 148 1.53 -9.58 10.96
N TYR A 149 0.80 -8.53 11.34
CA TYR A 149 -0.54 -8.27 10.81
C TYR A 149 -0.94 -6.78 10.79
N MET A 150 -2.08 -6.53 10.15
CA MET A 150 -2.76 -5.25 10.10
C MET A 150 -4.24 -5.52 10.41
N GLY A 151 -4.74 -4.98 11.51
CA GLY A 151 -6.14 -5.18 11.92
C GLY A 151 -7.11 -4.41 11.03
N TYR A 152 -8.42 -4.70 11.16
CA TYR A 152 -9.46 -4.00 10.40
C TYR A 152 -9.47 -2.49 10.65
N HIS A 153 -8.99 -1.74 9.67
CA HIS A 153 -8.96 -0.29 9.56
C HIS A 153 -9.63 0.13 8.25
N LYS A 154 -9.74 1.44 8.05
CA LYS A 154 -9.99 2.08 6.78
C LYS A 154 -8.92 3.15 6.63
N ASP A 155 -8.45 3.37 5.41
CA ASP A 155 -7.66 4.56 5.08
C ASP A 155 -8.65 5.73 4.97
N ASP A 156 -8.88 6.42 6.09
CA ASP A 156 -9.80 7.55 6.22
C ASP A 156 -9.14 8.79 6.83
N GLU A 157 -7.84 8.96 6.58
CA GLU A 157 -7.13 10.17 6.96
C GLU A 157 -7.73 11.41 6.28
N ALA A 158 -7.94 12.48 7.05
CA ALA A 158 -8.43 13.76 6.54
C ALA A 158 -7.49 14.43 5.52
N ASP A 159 -6.25 13.94 5.42
CA ASP A 159 -5.23 14.39 4.47
C ASP A 159 -5.31 13.63 3.11
N LEU A 160 -6.21 12.63 2.94
CA LEU A 160 -6.50 11.97 1.66
C LEU A 160 -7.65 12.66 0.92
N GLU A 161 -7.49 12.91 -0.39
CA GLU A 161 -8.60 13.35 -1.24
C GLU A 161 -9.67 12.24 -1.31
N SER A 162 -10.94 12.57 -1.03
CA SER A 162 -12.00 11.57 -0.77
C SER A 162 -12.39 10.65 -1.94
N PHE A 163 -11.75 10.82 -3.10
CA PHE A 163 -11.92 10.00 -4.31
C PHE A 163 -10.58 9.56 -4.93
N ALA A 164 -9.44 9.83 -4.29
CA ALA A 164 -8.13 9.38 -4.78
C ALA A 164 -8.03 7.84 -4.64
N PRO A 165 -7.65 7.11 -5.72
CA PRO A 165 -7.49 5.66 -5.64
C PRO A 165 -6.22 5.30 -4.85
N ILE A 166 -6.33 4.27 -4.00
CA ILE A 166 -5.17 3.67 -3.33
C ILE A 166 -4.67 2.48 -4.15
N ALA A 167 -3.38 2.49 -4.48
CA ALA A 167 -2.70 1.35 -5.08
C ALA A 167 -2.11 0.47 -3.97
N SER A 168 -2.33 -0.84 -4.02
CA SER A 168 -1.54 -1.78 -3.22
C SER A 168 -0.78 -2.73 -4.14
N ILE A 169 0.52 -2.88 -3.88
CA ILE A 169 1.42 -3.83 -4.54
C ILE A 169 1.87 -4.86 -3.50
N SER A 170 2.00 -6.12 -3.89
CA SER A 170 2.56 -7.15 -2.99
C SER A 170 3.62 -7.97 -3.69
N LEU A 171 4.61 -8.36 -2.91
CA LEU A 171 5.85 -9.02 -3.30
C LEU A 171 6.10 -10.18 -2.32
N GLY A 172 6.83 -11.21 -2.75
CA GLY A 172 7.13 -12.35 -1.88
C GLY A 172 5.89 -13.18 -1.52
N GLN A 173 5.78 -13.63 -0.27
CA GLN A 173 4.78 -14.59 0.18
C GLN A 173 3.33 -14.05 0.09
N THR A 174 2.42 -14.90 -0.40
CA THR A 174 0.98 -14.62 -0.47
C THR A 174 0.36 -14.43 0.92
N ARG A 175 -0.58 -13.49 1.06
CA ARG A 175 -1.31 -13.15 2.28
C ARG A 175 -2.79 -12.95 1.97
N ASP A 176 -3.67 -13.30 2.92
CA ASP A 176 -5.10 -13.00 2.80
C ASP A 176 -5.35 -11.50 2.95
N PHE A 177 -6.04 -10.90 1.97
CA PHE A 177 -6.50 -9.52 2.02
C PHE A 177 -8.03 -9.51 2.20
N VAL A 178 -8.50 -9.09 3.38
CA VAL A 178 -9.90 -9.27 3.78
C VAL A 178 -10.65 -7.94 3.86
N PHE A 179 -11.63 -7.76 2.97
CA PHE A 179 -12.56 -6.64 3.03
C PHE A 179 -13.77 -6.96 3.92
N GLN A 180 -14.14 -6.03 4.81
CA GLN A 180 -15.34 -6.10 5.64
C GLN A 180 -16.12 -4.79 5.51
N HIS A 181 -17.42 -4.87 5.18
CA HIS A 181 -18.28 -3.68 5.13
C HIS A 181 -18.40 -3.04 6.52
N ALA A 182 -18.47 -1.71 6.59
CA ALA A 182 -18.50 -0.99 7.87
C ALA A 182 -19.65 -1.49 8.77
N ASP A 183 -20.85 -1.61 8.21
CA ASP A 183 -22.06 -2.07 8.94
C ASP A 183 -22.02 -3.56 9.33
N ALA A 184 -21.11 -4.35 8.75
CA ALA A 184 -20.88 -5.73 9.16
C ALA A 184 -20.06 -5.84 10.45
N ARG A 185 -19.44 -4.74 10.92
CA ARG A 185 -18.82 -4.64 12.25
C ARG A 185 -19.92 -4.56 13.31
N ARG A 186 -20.51 -5.73 13.66
CA ARG A 186 -21.39 -5.82 14.83
C ARG A 186 -20.67 -5.27 16.05
N SER A 187 -21.21 -4.20 16.62
CA SER A 187 -20.95 -3.84 18.02
C SER A 187 -21.16 -5.09 18.88
N GLY A 188 -20.23 -5.39 19.77
CA GLY A 188 -20.47 -6.40 20.80
C GLY A 188 -21.71 -6.02 21.63
N PRO A 189 -22.37 -6.98 22.30
CA PRO A 189 -23.47 -6.67 23.21
C PRO A 189 -22.98 -5.68 24.27
N GLY A 190 -23.70 -4.56 24.40
CA GLY A 190 -23.51 -3.58 25.48
C GLY A 190 -24.22 -3.98 26.76
#